data_AF-A0AAV0KPX3-F1
#
_entry.id   AF-A0AAV0KPX3-F1
#
_cell.length_a   1.000
_cell.length_b   1.000
_cell.length_c   1.000
_cell.angle_alpha   90.00
_cell.angle_beta   90.00
_cell.angle_gamma   90.00
#
_symmetry.space_group_name_H-M   'P 1'
#
loop_
_entity.id
_entity.type
_entity.pdbx_description
1 polymer ?
#
loop_
_entity_poly.entity_id
_entity_poly.type
_entity_poly.pdbx_seq_one_letter_code
_entity_poly.pdbx_strand_id
1 'polypeptide(L)'
;MRDKYPDFVERLEKEGMVSRRVMGEEDDPSSAIGRGWKSMFSTDDKLVAEQRFVFSLLSLHRFPFTFSRIDMDYKQNLEHLQWFWFLIATSRAAELGVKLEWIGDGSMRRVIGPNQPIKHDKSRDRKIWFNGMVTSYTAFGDEVTFGSGDALPDDAVYHCLHIMEEESVAIPWQKGDVLFIDNLAVLHGRKHFTPPRRVLAALCK
;
A
#
# COMPACT_ATOMS: atom_id res chain seq x y z
N MET A 1 16.40 14.06 -0.88
CA MET A 1 15.41 14.48 0.16
C MET A 1 16.06 15.00 1.42
N ARG A 2 16.83 14.19 2.18
CA ARG A 2 17.43 14.62 3.45
C ARG A 2 18.27 15.89 3.34
N ASP A 3 19.05 16.03 2.26
CA ASP A 3 19.95 17.18 2.09
C ASP A 3 19.20 18.50 1.87
N LYS A 4 18.02 18.46 1.23
CA LYS A 4 17.24 19.66 0.91
C LYS A 4 16.12 19.95 1.92
N TYR A 5 15.54 18.91 2.50
CA TYR A 5 14.48 19.01 3.50
C TYR A 5 14.83 18.16 4.73
N PRO A 6 15.88 18.51 5.49
CA PRO A 6 16.31 17.73 6.64
C PRO A 6 15.22 17.61 7.71
N ASP A 7 14.54 18.71 8.04
CA ASP A 7 13.48 18.74 9.06
C ASP A 7 12.27 17.89 8.66
N PHE A 8 11.87 17.93 7.39
CA PHE A 8 10.81 17.08 6.84
C PHE A 8 11.15 15.59 7.01
N VAL A 9 12.37 15.22 6.66
CA VAL A 9 12.84 13.83 6.75
C VAL A 9 12.96 13.38 8.20
N GLU A 10 13.54 14.19 9.09
CA GLU A 10 13.63 13.89 10.51
C GLU A 10 12.24 13.71 11.14
N ARG A 11 11.30 14.59 10.78
CA ARG A 11 9.93 14.52 11.23
C ARG A 11 9.22 13.25 10.75
N LEU A 12 9.42 12.86 9.49
CA LEU A 12 8.90 11.59 8.96
C LEU A 12 9.47 10.36 9.68
N GLU A 13 10.74 10.39 10.09
CA GLU A 13 11.35 9.29 10.86
C GLU A 13 10.80 9.22 12.28
N LYS A 14 10.58 10.38 12.91
CA LYS A 14 10.09 10.49 14.28
C LYS A 14 8.60 10.16 14.40
N GLU A 15 7.79 10.76 13.54
CA GLU A 15 6.32 10.69 13.63
C GLU A 15 5.74 9.59 12.74
N GLY A 16 6.43 9.23 11.66
CA GLY A 16 5.88 8.38 10.61
C GLY A 16 4.90 9.14 9.71
N MET A 17 4.14 8.37 8.92
CA MET A 17 3.18 8.88 7.95
C MET A 17 1.86 8.13 8.07
N VAL A 18 0.74 8.85 7.94
CA VAL A 18 -0.61 8.30 7.87
C VAL A 18 -1.19 8.56 6.50
N SER A 19 -1.79 7.55 5.89
CA SER A 19 -2.53 7.67 4.63
C SER A 19 -3.99 7.30 4.84
N ARG A 20 -4.89 8.09 4.27
CA ARG A 20 -6.33 7.85 4.26
C ARG A 20 -6.82 7.79 2.83
N ARG A 21 -7.49 6.69 2.49
CA ARG A 21 -8.09 6.47 1.18
C ARG A 21 -9.57 6.18 1.33
N VAL A 22 -10.38 6.80 0.48
CA VAL A 22 -11.78 6.44 0.30
C VAL A 22 -11.91 5.53 -0.92
N MET A 23 -12.70 4.47 -0.76
CA MET A 23 -13.03 3.51 -1.79
C MET A 23 -14.54 3.42 -1.92
N GLY A 24 -15.06 3.65 -3.11
CA GLY A 24 -16.49 3.51 -3.40
C GLY A 24 -16.96 2.07 -3.27
N GLU A 25 -18.27 1.88 -3.30
CA GLU A 25 -18.89 0.55 -3.28
C GLU A 25 -18.61 -0.24 -4.55
N GLU A 26 -18.77 0.41 -5.69
CA GLU A 26 -18.63 -0.15 -7.03
C GLU A 26 -17.35 0.34 -7.73
N ASP A 27 -16.99 -0.34 -8.83
CA ASP A 27 -15.84 0.03 -9.66
C ASP A 27 -16.14 1.30 -10.48
N ASP A 28 -15.25 2.29 -10.36
CA ASP A 28 -15.20 3.49 -11.19
C ASP A 28 -14.13 3.33 -12.30
N PRO A 29 -14.53 3.07 -13.55
CA PRO A 29 -13.59 2.90 -14.66
C PRO A 29 -12.88 4.20 -15.06
N SER A 30 -13.33 5.37 -14.59
CA SER A 30 -12.70 6.66 -14.90
C SER A 30 -11.49 6.95 -14.01
N SER A 31 -11.37 6.27 -12.87
CA SER A 31 -10.27 6.44 -11.92
C SER A 31 -9.22 5.33 -12.05
N ALA A 32 -7.93 5.70 -12.04
CA ALA A 32 -6.81 4.75 -12.08
C ALA A 32 -6.77 3.80 -10.87
N ILE A 33 -7.45 4.17 -9.78
CA ILE A 33 -7.63 3.36 -8.57
C ILE A 33 -9.10 3.15 -8.24
N GLY A 34 -9.99 3.29 -9.23
CA GLY A 34 -11.43 3.27 -9.02
C GLY A 34 -12.00 1.90 -8.65
N ARG A 35 -11.19 0.89 -8.33
CA ARG A 35 -11.71 -0.39 -7.85
C ARG A 35 -12.46 -0.19 -6.54
N GLY A 36 -13.75 -0.51 -6.52
CA GLY A 36 -14.61 -0.46 -5.34
C GLY A 36 -14.28 -1.56 -4.34
N TRP A 37 -14.76 -1.41 -3.10
CA TRP A 37 -14.44 -2.34 -2.02
C TRP A 37 -15.04 -3.72 -2.26
N LYS A 38 -16.20 -3.79 -2.92
CA LYS A 38 -16.83 -5.07 -3.28
C LYS A 38 -15.96 -5.90 -4.21
N SER A 39 -15.43 -5.26 -5.26
CA SER A 39 -14.52 -5.87 -6.22
C SER A 39 -13.15 -6.17 -5.57
N MET A 40 -12.64 -5.26 -4.72
CA MET A 40 -11.36 -5.45 -4.02
C MET A 40 -11.39 -6.66 -3.08
N PHE A 41 -12.45 -6.81 -2.31
CA PHE A 41 -12.58 -7.89 -1.33
C PHE A 41 -13.44 -9.04 -1.81
N SER A 42 -13.97 -9.00 -3.04
CA SER A 42 -14.83 -10.02 -3.64
C SER A 42 -16.05 -10.39 -2.77
N THR A 43 -16.72 -9.40 -2.20
CA THR A 43 -17.88 -9.59 -1.30
C THR A 43 -18.73 -8.33 -1.20
N ASP A 44 -20.03 -8.50 -0.99
CA ASP A 44 -20.98 -7.40 -0.74
C ASP A 44 -21.30 -7.24 0.76
N ASP A 45 -20.67 -8.06 1.61
CA ASP A 45 -20.84 -8.01 3.05
C ASP A 45 -19.71 -7.19 3.69
N LYS A 46 -20.09 -6.14 4.42
CA LYS A 46 -19.17 -5.20 5.07
C LYS A 46 -18.27 -5.89 6.11
N LEU A 47 -18.81 -6.81 6.89
CA LEU A 47 -18.06 -7.54 7.92
C LEU A 47 -17.05 -8.48 7.26
N VAL A 48 -17.44 -9.14 6.16
CA VAL A 48 -16.53 -10.01 5.38
C VAL A 48 -15.44 -9.17 4.71
N ALA A 49 -15.77 -7.97 4.21
CA ALA A 49 -14.80 -7.04 3.64
C ALA A 49 -13.76 -6.60 4.68
N GLU A 50 -14.19 -6.24 5.90
CA GLU A 50 -13.29 -5.92 7.01
C GLU A 50 -12.34 -7.08 7.34
N GLN A 51 -12.87 -8.30 7.45
CA GLN A 51 -12.06 -9.50 7.71
C GLN A 51 -11.00 -9.69 6.62
N ARG A 52 -11.41 -9.68 5.34
CA ARG A 52 -10.51 -9.87 4.20
C ARG A 52 -9.48 -8.76 4.09
N PHE A 53 -9.86 -7.53 4.40
CA PHE A 53 -8.95 -6.40 4.45
C PHE A 53 -7.84 -6.63 5.49
N VAL A 54 -8.21 -6.95 6.72
CA VAL A 54 -7.29 -7.26 7.81
C VAL A 54 -6.34 -8.41 7.42
N PHE A 55 -6.86 -9.50 6.82
CA PHE A 55 -6.03 -10.61 6.35
C PHE A 55 -5.08 -10.22 5.21
N SER A 56 -5.51 -9.39 4.27
CA SER A 56 -4.69 -8.94 3.13
C SER A 56 -3.45 -8.14 3.57
N LEU A 57 -3.51 -7.49 4.73
CA LEU A 57 -2.40 -6.69 5.25
C LEU A 57 -1.34 -7.55 5.92
N LEU A 58 -1.73 -8.67 6.51
CA LEU A 58 -0.79 -9.60 7.15
C LEU A 58 0.07 -10.35 6.13
N SER A 59 -0.46 -10.63 4.94
CA SER A 59 0.30 -11.29 3.87
C SER A 59 1.40 -10.39 3.30
N LEU A 60 1.23 -9.06 3.35
CA LEU A 60 2.22 -8.07 2.91
C LEU A 60 3.37 -7.85 3.91
N HIS A 61 3.22 -8.25 5.18
CA HIS A 61 4.20 -8.01 6.25
C HIS A 61 5.18 -9.17 6.48
N ARG A 62 5.39 -10.07 5.49
CA ARG A 62 6.40 -11.15 5.53
C ARG A 62 6.38 -11.96 6.86
N PHE A 63 5.25 -12.54 7.21
CA PHE A 63 5.18 -13.56 8.26
C PHE A 63 5.02 -14.97 7.66
N PRO A 64 5.57 -16.03 8.29
CA PRO A 64 5.88 -17.30 7.63
C PRO A 64 4.69 -18.24 7.37
N PHE A 65 3.47 -17.70 7.21
CA PHE A 65 2.29 -18.51 6.91
C PHE A 65 1.71 -18.10 5.55
N THR A 66 2.03 -18.90 4.53
CA THR A 66 1.34 -18.87 3.24
C THR A 66 -0.07 -19.40 3.41
N PHE A 67 -1.08 -18.53 3.27
CA PHE A 67 -2.45 -18.96 2.98
C PHE A 67 -2.52 -19.31 1.49
N SER A 68 -1.99 -20.47 1.10
CA SER A 68 -2.33 -21.05 -0.19
C SER A 68 -3.77 -21.58 -0.07
N ARG A 69 -4.73 -20.77 -0.53
CA ARG A 69 -6.08 -21.17 -0.94
C ARG A 69 -6.71 -22.23 -0.03
N ILE A 70 -7.19 -21.83 1.14
CA ILE A 70 -8.22 -22.62 1.82
C ILE A 70 -9.47 -22.47 0.96
N ASP A 71 -9.85 -23.54 0.25
CA ASP A 71 -11.19 -23.68 -0.30
C ASP A 71 -12.18 -23.45 0.86
N MET A 72 -13.01 -22.41 0.74
CA MET A 72 -14.00 -21.99 1.75
C MET A 72 -15.17 -23.00 1.90
N ASP A 73 -14.94 -24.28 1.62
CA ASP A 73 -16.00 -25.29 1.56
C ASP A 73 -15.95 -26.33 2.70
N TYR A 74 -15.00 -26.22 3.64
CA TYR A 74 -14.97 -27.07 4.84
C TYR A 74 -15.76 -26.44 6.00
N LYS A 75 -17.08 -26.31 5.83
CA LYS A 75 -18.01 -25.92 6.90
C LYS A 75 -18.30 -27.12 7.79
N GLN A 76 -17.75 -27.13 9.03
CA GLN A 76 -18.49 -27.55 10.24
C GLN A 76 -17.69 -27.51 11.56
N ASN A 77 -16.36 -27.30 11.57
CA ASN A 77 -15.58 -27.24 12.83
C ASN A 77 -14.55 -26.09 12.92
N LEU A 78 -14.66 -25.06 12.09
CA LEU A 78 -13.67 -23.98 11.97
C LEU A 78 -14.08 -22.64 12.58
N GLU A 79 -15.32 -22.47 13.07
CA GLU A 79 -15.80 -21.16 13.55
C GLU A 79 -14.93 -20.63 14.70
N HIS A 80 -14.58 -21.46 15.68
CA HIS A 80 -13.72 -21.05 16.81
C HIS A 80 -12.28 -20.69 16.39
N LEU A 81 -11.72 -21.39 15.40
CA LEU A 81 -10.38 -21.09 14.89
C LEU A 81 -10.40 -19.83 14.01
N GLN A 82 -11.44 -19.64 13.21
CA GLN A 82 -11.62 -18.44 12.38
C GLN A 82 -11.76 -17.18 13.24
N TRP A 83 -12.50 -17.25 14.35
CA TRP A 83 -12.60 -16.15 15.32
C TRP A 83 -11.28 -15.87 16.04
N PHE A 84 -10.54 -16.91 16.43
CA PHE A 84 -9.22 -16.74 17.05
C PHE A 84 -8.22 -16.07 16.09
N TRP A 85 -8.18 -16.50 14.83
CA TRP A 85 -7.35 -15.88 13.80
C TRP A 85 -7.80 -14.47 13.45
N PHE A 86 -9.11 -14.21 13.40
CA PHE A 86 -9.65 -12.86 13.20
C PHE A 86 -9.26 -11.93 14.37
N LEU A 87 -9.28 -12.41 15.61
CA LEU A 87 -8.84 -11.64 16.77
C LEU A 87 -7.34 -11.31 16.70
N ILE A 88 -6.50 -12.29 16.36
CA ILE A 88 -5.06 -12.09 16.14
C ILE A 88 -4.82 -11.09 15.00
N ALA A 89 -5.56 -11.23 13.90
CA ALA A 89 -5.39 -10.40 12.74
C ALA A 89 -5.83 -8.95 13.01
N THR A 90 -6.93 -8.77 13.72
CA THR A 90 -7.43 -7.47 14.17
C THR A 90 -6.46 -6.80 15.16
N SER A 91 -5.93 -7.57 16.13
CA SER A 91 -4.90 -7.06 17.06
C SER A 91 -3.66 -6.57 16.31
N ARG A 92 -3.20 -7.32 15.31
CA ARG A 92 -2.03 -6.95 14.49
C ARG A 92 -2.30 -5.80 13.53
N ALA A 93 -3.51 -5.72 12.95
CA ALA A 93 -3.91 -4.57 12.15
C ALA A 93 -3.97 -3.30 13.01
N ALA A 94 -4.44 -3.42 14.25
CA ALA A 94 -4.39 -2.33 15.23
C ALA A 94 -2.95 -1.92 15.58
N GLU A 95 -2.03 -2.88 15.75
CA GLU A 95 -0.59 -2.60 15.94
C GLU A 95 0.04 -1.87 14.74
N LEU A 96 -0.42 -2.15 13.52
CA LEU A 96 0.02 -1.47 12.29
C LEU A 96 -0.71 -0.14 12.02
N GLY A 97 -1.51 0.34 12.99
CA GLY A 97 -2.27 1.58 12.86
C GLY A 97 -3.30 1.55 11.71
N VAL A 98 -3.77 0.35 11.35
CA VAL A 98 -4.75 0.18 10.29
C VAL A 98 -6.14 0.33 10.87
N LYS A 99 -6.94 1.22 10.28
CA LYS A 99 -8.36 1.38 10.60
C LYS A 99 -9.20 1.36 9.33
N LEU A 100 -10.43 0.88 9.47
CA LEU A 100 -11.44 0.87 8.43
C LEU A 100 -12.68 1.55 9.00
N GLU A 101 -13.21 2.52 8.27
CA GLU A 101 -14.37 3.31 8.65
C GLU A 101 -15.40 3.27 7.51
N TRP A 102 -16.63 2.90 7.82
CA TRP A 102 -17.72 2.99 6.84
C TRP A 102 -18.27 4.41 6.78
N ILE A 103 -18.44 4.91 5.56
CA ILE A 103 -19.05 6.21 5.29
C ILE A 103 -20.55 5.98 5.01
N GLY A 104 -21.39 6.95 5.38
CA GLY A 104 -22.85 6.84 5.27
C GLY A 104 -23.40 6.64 3.85
N ASP A 105 -22.57 6.89 2.82
CA ASP A 105 -22.90 6.70 1.40
C ASP A 105 -22.61 5.27 0.89
N GLY A 106 -22.17 4.34 1.76
CA GLY A 106 -21.79 2.99 1.37
C GLY A 106 -20.30 2.81 1.05
N SER A 107 -19.55 3.92 0.95
CA SER A 107 -18.11 3.90 0.74
C SER A 107 -17.36 3.45 1.99
N MET A 108 -16.11 3.03 1.78
CA MET A 108 -15.20 2.58 2.83
C MET A 108 -13.98 3.51 2.87
N ARG A 109 -13.65 4.05 4.05
CA ARG A 109 -12.40 4.74 4.30
C ARG A 109 -11.41 3.81 4.99
N ARG A 110 -10.25 3.66 4.38
CA ARG A 110 -9.09 2.99 4.96
C ARG A 110 -8.13 4.04 5.50
N VAL A 111 -7.67 3.86 6.73
CA VAL A 111 -6.57 4.62 7.35
C VAL A 111 -5.41 3.65 7.61
N ILE A 112 -4.19 4.05 7.27
CA ILE A 112 -2.99 3.26 7.48
C ILE A 112 -1.93 4.13 8.16
N GLY A 113 -1.45 3.73 9.33
CA GLY A 113 -0.33 4.33 10.01
C GLY A 113 -0.65 4.83 11.42
N PRO A 114 0.32 5.47 12.10
CA PRO A 114 1.58 5.96 11.56
C PRO A 114 2.56 4.85 11.18
N ASN A 115 2.96 4.81 9.91
CA ASN A 115 3.96 3.88 9.40
C ASN A 115 5.30 4.57 9.21
N GLN A 116 6.40 3.81 9.33
CA GLN A 116 7.76 4.26 9.07
C GLN A 116 8.01 4.37 7.56
N PRO A 117 8.09 5.59 6.98
CA PRO A 117 8.20 5.78 5.54
C PRO A 117 9.65 5.62 5.05
N ILE A 118 10.61 5.68 5.97
CA ILE A 118 12.04 5.49 5.72
C ILE A 118 12.45 4.24 6.48
N LYS A 119 12.94 3.22 5.76
CA LYS A 119 13.36 1.95 6.34
C LYS A 119 14.87 1.80 6.26
N HIS A 120 15.40 0.76 6.90
CA HIS A 120 16.82 0.40 6.82
C HIS A 120 17.00 -0.89 6.02
N ASP A 121 17.74 -0.81 4.91
CA ASP A 121 18.23 -1.99 4.18
C ASP A 121 19.50 -2.49 4.87
N LYS A 122 19.38 -3.57 5.64
CA LYS A 122 20.50 -4.20 6.35
C LYS A 122 21.55 -4.79 5.40
N SER A 123 21.17 -5.20 4.19
CA SER A 123 22.11 -5.85 3.25
C SER A 123 23.13 -4.87 2.67
N ARG A 124 22.77 -3.58 2.63
CA ARG A 124 23.59 -2.48 2.09
C ARG A 124 23.89 -1.41 3.14
N ASP A 125 23.51 -1.65 4.39
CA ASP A 125 23.64 -0.75 5.54
C ASP A 125 23.27 0.70 5.22
N ARG A 126 22.05 0.91 4.69
CA ARG A 126 21.58 2.23 4.29
C ARG A 126 20.10 2.44 4.53
N LYS A 127 19.72 3.70 4.76
CA LYS A 127 18.31 4.12 4.78
C LYS A 127 17.74 4.12 3.35
N ILE A 128 16.48 3.73 3.23
CA ILE A 128 15.76 3.62 1.95
C ILE A 128 14.39 4.32 2.03
N TRP A 129 14.01 4.96 0.94
CA TRP A 129 12.71 5.64 0.79
C TRP A 129 11.61 4.62 0.44
N PHE A 130 11.17 3.85 1.44
CA PHE A 130 10.25 2.73 1.26
C PHE A 130 8.83 3.13 1.67
N ASN A 131 8.17 3.93 0.82
CA ASN A 131 6.80 4.39 1.05
C ASN A 131 6.09 4.72 -0.26
N GLY A 132 4.77 4.87 -0.20
CA GLY A 132 3.92 5.27 -1.33
C GLY A 132 3.49 6.74 -1.28
N MET A 133 4.19 7.60 -0.54
CA MET A 133 3.76 8.99 -0.25
C MET A 133 3.42 9.77 -1.52
N VAL A 134 4.37 9.88 -2.45
CA VAL A 134 4.19 10.64 -3.69
C VAL A 134 3.02 10.10 -4.51
N THR A 135 2.92 8.78 -4.66
CA THR A 135 1.82 8.16 -5.43
C THR A 135 0.46 8.42 -4.79
N SER A 136 0.35 8.22 -3.47
CA SER A 136 -0.88 8.50 -2.73
C SER A 136 -1.28 9.97 -2.81
N TYR A 137 -0.33 10.87 -2.59
CA TYR A 137 -0.60 12.31 -2.57
C TYR A 137 -0.97 12.87 -3.95
N THR A 138 -0.21 12.49 -4.98
CA THR A 138 -0.29 13.16 -6.30
C THR A 138 -1.17 12.41 -7.30
N ALA A 139 -1.06 11.08 -7.38
CA ALA A 139 -1.74 10.30 -8.41
C ALA A 139 -3.12 9.82 -7.97
N PHE A 140 -3.31 9.61 -6.67
CA PHE A 140 -4.54 9.04 -6.11
C PHE A 140 -5.42 10.08 -5.43
N GLY A 141 -4.86 11.23 -5.05
CA GLY A 141 -5.57 12.23 -4.25
C GLY A 141 -5.95 11.69 -2.87
N ASP A 142 -5.19 10.72 -2.36
CA ASP A 142 -5.34 10.24 -0.99
C ASP A 142 -4.92 11.37 -0.03
N GLU A 143 -5.55 11.43 1.14
CA GLU A 143 -5.09 12.31 2.20
C GLU A 143 -3.86 11.66 2.86
N VAL A 144 -2.71 12.33 2.81
CA VAL A 144 -1.47 11.86 3.45
C VAL A 144 -0.95 12.93 4.40
N THR A 145 -0.72 12.53 5.64
CA THR A 145 -0.29 13.41 6.73
C THR A 145 0.94 12.84 7.43
N PHE A 146 1.62 13.66 8.23
CA PHE A 146 2.52 13.15 9.26
C PHE A 146 1.75 12.24 10.23
N GLY A 147 2.48 11.46 11.02
CA GLY A 147 1.87 10.60 12.04
C GLY A 147 1.10 11.34 13.12
N SER A 148 1.44 12.61 13.37
CA SER A 148 0.69 13.53 14.23
C SER A 148 -0.68 13.93 13.67
N GLY A 149 -0.90 13.79 12.36
CA GLY A 149 -2.08 14.26 11.66
C GLY A 149 -1.86 15.59 10.89
N ASP A 150 -0.73 16.25 11.08
CA ASP A 150 -0.41 17.48 10.35
C ASP A 150 -0.20 17.20 8.86
N ALA A 151 -0.64 18.14 8.02
CA ALA A 151 -0.45 18.05 6.56
C ALA A 151 1.05 17.99 6.19
N LEU A 152 1.35 17.24 5.13
CA LEU A 152 2.69 17.27 4.54
C LEU A 152 2.88 18.59 3.77
N PRO A 153 4.07 19.21 3.79
CA PRO A 153 4.34 20.39 2.98
C PRO A 153 4.31 20.04 1.49
N ASP A 154 3.47 20.72 0.72
CA ASP A 154 3.31 20.48 -0.72
C ASP A 154 4.66 20.57 -1.46
N ASP A 155 5.46 21.59 -1.17
CA ASP A 155 6.75 21.83 -1.80
C ASP A 155 7.71 20.64 -1.60
N ALA A 156 7.74 20.06 -0.41
CA ALA A 156 8.55 18.87 -0.11
C ALA A 156 8.05 17.63 -0.88
N VAL A 157 6.73 17.42 -0.95
CA VAL A 157 6.14 16.28 -1.67
C VAL A 157 6.37 16.39 -3.18
N TYR A 158 6.10 17.55 -3.78
CA TYR A 158 6.30 17.78 -5.21
C TYR A 158 7.80 17.79 -5.59
N HIS A 159 8.68 18.24 -4.70
CA HIS A 159 10.12 18.09 -4.96
C HIS A 159 10.58 16.63 -4.81
N CYS A 160 9.95 15.82 -3.96
CA CYS A 160 10.18 14.38 -3.94
C CYS A 160 9.78 13.74 -5.27
N LEU A 161 8.63 14.13 -5.84
CA LEU A 161 8.22 13.70 -7.17
C LEU A 161 9.27 14.07 -8.22
N HIS A 162 9.76 15.31 -8.19
CA HIS A 162 10.78 15.79 -9.11
C HIS A 162 12.07 14.95 -9.04
N ILE A 163 12.60 14.70 -7.83
CA ILE A 163 13.78 13.83 -7.64
C ILE A 163 13.50 12.43 -8.18
N MET A 164 12.31 11.86 -7.93
CA MET A 164 11.95 10.55 -8.45
C MET A 164 11.93 10.50 -9.98
N GLU A 165 11.54 11.59 -10.64
CA GLU A 165 11.55 11.69 -12.11
C GLU A 165 12.98 11.86 -12.64
N GLU A 166 13.78 12.75 -12.05
CA GLU A 166 15.17 13.02 -12.43
C GLU A 166 16.06 11.77 -12.29
N GLU A 167 15.91 11.04 -11.19
CA GLU A 167 16.70 9.84 -10.90
C GLU A 167 16.14 8.57 -11.56
N SER A 168 15.02 8.67 -12.29
CA SER A 168 14.39 7.51 -12.94
C SER A 168 15.15 7.07 -14.20
N VAL A 169 15.34 5.75 -14.33
CA VAL A 169 15.88 5.15 -15.56
C VAL A 169 14.75 4.44 -16.31
N ALA A 170 14.33 5.02 -17.45
CA ALA A 170 13.27 4.49 -18.29
C ALA A 170 13.83 3.69 -19.47
N ILE A 171 14.04 2.39 -19.26
CA ILE A 171 14.56 1.49 -20.31
C ILE A 171 13.41 1.12 -21.28
N PRO A 172 13.58 1.33 -22.59
CA PRO A 172 12.59 0.91 -23.58
C PRO A 172 12.56 -0.62 -23.69
N TRP A 173 11.43 -1.21 -23.31
CA TRP A 173 11.22 -2.66 -23.32
C TRP A 173 11.26 -3.25 -24.74
N GLN A 174 11.97 -4.36 -24.88
CA GLN A 174 11.94 -5.23 -26.04
C GLN A 174 11.35 -6.60 -25.68
N LYS A 175 10.82 -7.29 -26.69
CA LYS A 175 10.27 -8.63 -26.50
C LYS A 175 11.40 -9.59 -26.14
N GLY A 176 11.24 -10.28 -25.01
CA GLY A 176 12.24 -11.22 -24.49
C GLY A 176 13.07 -10.67 -23.34
N ASP A 177 13.01 -9.36 -23.08
CA ASP A 177 13.67 -8.75 -21.93
C ASP A 177 13.14 -9.31 -20.61
N VAL A 178 14.05 -9.46 -19.65
CA VAL A 178 13.75 -9.79 -18.26
C VAL A 178 14.46 -8.77 -17.38
N LEU A 179 13.69 -8.04 -16.57
CA LEU A 179 14.23 -7.12 -15.58
C LEU A 179 14.10 -7.73 -14.19
N PHE A 180 15.22 -7.84 -13.48
CA PHE A 180 15.23 -8.20 -12.07
C PHE A 180 15.35 -6.94 -11.22
N ILE A 181 14.46 -6.79 -10.24
CA ILE A 181 14.40 -5.62 -9.38
C ILE A 181 14.58 -6.06 -7.93
N ASP A 182 15.55 -5.46 -7.22
CA ASP A 182 15.58 -5.53 -5.77
C ASP A 182 14.58 -4.54 -5.18
N ASN A 183 13.47 -5.07 -4.65
CA ASN A 183 12.37 -4.28 -4.13
C ASN A 183 12.74 -3.46 -2.87
N LEU A 184 13.88 -3.72 -2.22
CA LEU A 184 14.39 -2.88 -1.13
C LEU A 184 15.13 -1.63 -1.64
N ALA A 185 15.64 -1.67 -2.87
CA ALA A 185 16.50 -0.63 -3.41
C ALA A 185 15.84 0.21 -4.51
N VAL A 186 14.79 -0.31 -5.16
CA VAL A 186 14.23 0.28 -6.38
C VAL A 186 12.72 0.45 -6.26
N LEU A 187 12.27 1.69 -6.47
CA LEU A 187 10.88 2.01 -6.78
C LEU A 187 10.66 1.84 -8.28
N HIS A 188 9.50 1.34 -8.69
CA HIS A 188 9.17 1.15 -10.10
C HIS A 188 7.81 1.77 -10.43
N GLY A 189 7.68 2.24 -11.67
CA GLY A 189 6.48 2.87 -12.19
C GLY A 189 6.29 2.58 -13.67
N ARG A 190 5.34 3.27 -14.30
CA ARG A 190 5.01 3.06 -15.71
C ARG A 190 4.69 4.39 -16.38
N LYS A 191 5.34 4.68 -17.52
CA LYS A 191 4.96 5.79 -18.40
C LYS A 191 3.66 5.50 -19.15
N HIS A 192 3.00 6.54 -19.68
CA HIS A 192 1.91 6.35 -20.63
C HIS A 192 2.37 5.53 -21.84
N PHE A 193 1.45 4.74 -22.41
CA PHE A 193 1.72 3.92 -23.59
C PHE A 193 0.47 3.80 -24.44
N THR A 194 0.66 3.53 -25.73
CA THR A 194 -0.42 3.16 -26.64
C THR A 194 -0.45 1.63 -26.76
N PRO A 195 -1.58 0.96 -26.50
CA PRO A 195 -1.71 -0.49 -26.72
C PRO A 195 -1.37 -0.90 -28.16
N PRO A 196 -0.93 -2.15 -28.41
CA PRO A 196 -0.83 -3.27 -27.46
C PRO A 196 0.47 -3.25 -26.62
N ARG A 197 0.37 -3.61 -25.34
CA ARG A 197 1.51 -3.83 -24.45
C ARG A 197 1.18 -4.94 -23.45
N ARG A 198 2.07 -5.92 -23.31
CA ARG A 198 1.94 -7.00 -22.32
C ARG A 198 3.27 -7.21 -21.60
N VAL A 199 3.26 -7.07 -20.28
CA VAL A 199 4.38 -7.35 -19.38
C VAL A 199 3.90 -8.32 -18.31
N LEU A 200 4.69 -9.34 -18.00
CA LEU A 200 4.42 -10.30 -16.94
C LEU A 200 5.33 -10.00 -15.74
N ALA A 201 4.92 -10.41 -14.54
CA ALA A 201 5.68 -10.21 -13.32
C ALA A 201 5.67 -11.48 -12.44
N ALA A 202 6.73 -11.65 -11.67
CA ALA A 202 6.86 -12.65 -10.62
C ALA A 202 7.41 -11.97 -9.36
N LEU A 203 7.01 -12.45 -8.18
CA LEU A 203 7.39 -11.89 -6.89
C LEU A 203 8.25 -12.90 -6.13
N CYS A 204 9.36 -12.43 -5.57
CA CYS A 204 10.25 -13.24 -4.73
C CYS A 204 9.91 -13.05 -3.25
N LYS A 205 10.13 -14.11 -2.45
CA LYS A 205 9.87 -14.09 -1.01
C LYS A 205 10.81 -13.15 -0.27
#